data_AF-A0A7W7I1D2-F1
#
_entry.id   AF-A0A7W7I1D2-F1
#
_cell.length_a   1.000
_cell.length_b   1.000
_cell.length_c   1.000
_cell.angle_alpha   90.00
_cell.angle_beta   90.00
_cell.angle_gamma   90.00
#
_symmetry.space_group_name_H-M   'P 1'
#
loop_
_entity.id
_entity.type
_entity.pdbx_description
1 polymer ?
#
loop_
_entity_poly.entity_id
_entity_poly.type
_entity_poly.pdbx_seq_one_letter_code
_entity_poly.pdbx_strand_id
1 'polypeptide(L)'
;MTLSEEDFEESGVGPRRAGIVKIGKHIVSGDRGFRPGDVLRIEHVIDLLGCSRPLTREILQVLHHKGLITLKARTGATVEPIDRWNVFDRDVIEWRLDIAPRFQMRSLTELREAVEPRAALLAAQRASADVCRDLVSLALEFKSIGEAPEFEDLTDVGLACRERYRRVDEQFHRMLLQGSQNEMFSGLVDQVTRAVNFRIEKEWAGAPRPYGDTPGDERSFDPVPGSRKRFPRRPEPLALWFHFGLAYAIEQGLPHAAETFARAVLAEFHNGYLSNPDLLDALGRALHELDLGGMREADREPFHRAVAGVLLRRDER
;
A
#
# COMPACT_ATOMS: atom_id res chain seq x y z
N MET A 1 22.03 22.86 -8.18
CA MET A 1 22.69 22.72 -6.87
C MET A 1 23.45 21.42 -6.92
N THR A 2 24.77 21.48 -6.98
CA THR A 2 25.67 20.32 -7.03
C THR A 2 25.73 19.74 -5.63
N LEU A 3 25.41 18.46 -5.46
CA LEU A 3 25.53 17.80 -4.17
C LEU A 3 26.99 17.37 -4.01
N SER A 4 27.68 17.85 -2.98
CA SER A 4 29.06 17.43 -2.67
C SER A 4 29.07 16.04 -2.03
N GLU A 5 30.24 15.39 -1.94
CA GLU A 5 30.38 14.14 -1.15
C GLU A 5 29.92 14.33 0.31
N GLU A 6 29.98 15.54 0.86
CA GLU A 6 29.53 15.90 2.22
C GLU A 6 27.98 15.89 2.34
N ASP A 7 27.25 16.29 1.29
CA ASP A 7 25.77 16.23 1.28
C ASP A 7 25.24 14.78 1.33
N PHE A 8 26.06 13.80 0.92
CA PHE A 8 25.74 12.38 1.01
C PHE A 8 26.02 11.78 2.40
N GLU A 9 26.92 12.37 3.19
CA GLU A 9 27.22 11.91 4.55
C GLU A 9 26.13 12.34 5.56
N GLU A 10 25.53 13.52 5.41
CA GLU A 10 24.48 14.02 6.32
C GLU A 10 23.18 13.19 6.30
N SER A 11 22.91 12.48 5.21
CA SER A 11 21.68 11.66 5.06
C SER A 11 21.84 10.22 5.57
N GLY A 12 23.04 9.81 6.02
CA GLY A 12 23.34 8.45 6.48
C GLY A 12 23.24 7.37 5.39
N VAL A 13 23.02 7.78 4.13
CA VAL A 13 22.82 6.91 2.96
C VAL A 13 23.99 7.12 2.01
N GLY A 14 24.86 6.12 1.88
CA GLY A 14 26.07 6.23 1.06
C GLY A 14 25.81 6.69 -0.38
N PRO A 15 26.78 7.37 -1.03
CA PRO A 15 26.60 8.13 -2.26
C PRO A 15 26.02 7.31 -3.43
N ARG A 16 26.34 6.01 -3.47
CA ARG A 16 25.77 5.05 -4.42
C ARG A 16 24.24 4.98 -4.34
N ARG A 17 23.69 4.81 -3.14
CA ARG A 17 22.24 4.65 -2.93
C ARG A 17 21.51 5.94 -3.23
N ALA A 18 22.05 7.08 -2.78
CA ALA A 18 21.49 8.38 -3.09
C ALA A 18 21.47 8.67 -4.60
N GLY A 19 22.54 8.33 -5.32
CA GLY A 19 22.59 8.43 -6.78
C GLY A 19 21.56 7.54 -7.50
N ILE A 20 21.38 6.29 -7.04
CA ILE A 20 20.33 5.39 -7.56
C ILE A 20 18.94 6.01 -7.37
N VAL A 21 18.63 6.53 -6.18
CA VAL A 21 17.33 7.16 -5.89
C VAL A 21 17.13 8.40 -6.74
N LYS A 22 18.14 9.27 -6.85
CA LYS A 22 18.04 10.54 -7.61
C LYS A 22 17.75 10.29 -9.08
N ILE A 23 18.53 9.42 -9.74
CA ILE A 23 18.31 9.12 -11.17
C ILE A 23 17.03 8.31 -11.37
N GLY A 24 16.72 7.36 -10.47
CA GLY A 24 15.47 6.61 -10.51
C GLY A 24 14.25 7.52 -10.49
N LYS A 25 14.21 8.51 -9.59
CA LYS A 25 13.13 9.51 -9.52
C LYS A 25 13.04 10.37 -10.77
N HIS A 26 14.15 10.78 -11.38
CA HIS A 26 14.16 11.51 -12.65
C HIS A 26 13.58 10.69 -13.82
N ILE A 27 13.88 9.38 -13.88
CA ILE A 27 13.28 8.49 -14.89
C ILE A 27 11.78 8.32 -14.65
N VAL A 28 11.37 8.17 -13.39
CA VAL A 28 9.95 8.07 -13.02
C VAL A 28 9.19 9.36 -13.32
N SER A 29 9.77 10.54 -13.10
CA SER A 29 9.13 11.82 -13.43
C SER A 29 9.00 12.05 -14.93
N GLY A 30 9.88 11.44 -15.74
CA GLY A 30 9.90 11.66 -17.19
C GLY A 30 10.26 13.10 -17.56
N ASP A 31 11.01 13.78 -16.68
CA ASP A 31 11.51 15.12 -16.94
C ASP A 31 12.35 15.14 -18.23
N ARG A 32 12.48 16.32 -18.85
CA ARG A 32 13.19 16.46 -20.12
C ARG A 32 14.63 15.90 -19.99
N GLY A 33 14.97 14.89 -20.81
CA GLY A 33 16.25 14.18 -20.76
C GLY A 33 16.18 12.82 -20.05
N PHE A 34 15.04 12.47 -19.46
CA PHE A 34 14.77 11.19 -18.79
C PHE A 34 13.49 10.51 -19.28
N ARG A 35 13.01 10.84 -20.48
CA ARG A 35 11.85 10.21 -21.10
C ARG A 35 12.23 8.89 -21.77
N PRO A 36 11.30 7.94 -21.97
CA PRO A 36 11.56 6.75 -22.77
C PRO A 36 12.19 7.11 -24.13
N GLY A 37 13.31 6.47 -24.44
CA GLY A 37 14.12 6.75 -25.63
C GLY A 37 15.24 7.80 -25.46
N ASP A 38 15.22 8.61 -24.39
CA ASP A 38 16.30 9.56 -24.12
C ASP A 38 17.61 8.83 -23.81
N VAL A 39 18.71 9.37 -24.31
CA VAL A 39 20.06 8.82 -24.11
C VAL A 39 20.74 9.52 -22.93
N LEU A 40 20.95 8.78 -21.86
CA LEU A 40 21.72 9.20 -20.69
C LEU A 40 23.20 8.94 -20.95
N ARG A 41 23.91 10.00 -21.38
CA ARG A 41 25.38 9.97 -21.49
C ARG A 41 25.99 9.94 -20.10
N ILE A 42 27.01 9.10 -19.91
CA ILE A 42 27.64 8.91 -18.59
C ILE A 42 28.23 10.22 -18.06
N GLU A 43 28.78 11.07 -18.92
CA GLU A 43 29.30 12.39 -18.58
C GLU A 43 28.21 13.28 -17.96
N HIS A 44 27.02 13.30 -18.56
CA HIS A 44 25.90 14.08 -18.04
C HIS A 44 25.42 13.59 -16.67
N VAL A 45 25.44 12.26 -16.45
CA VAL A 45 25.06 11.68 -15.16
C VAL A 45 26.13 11.95 -14.10
N ILE A 46 27.42 11.95 -14.46
CA ILE A 46 28.52 12.36 -13.59
C ILE A 46 28.30 13.81 -13.14
N ASP A 47 28.05 14.73 -14.08
CA ASP A 47 27.83 16.15 -13.78
C ASP A 47 26.61 16.35 -12.86
N LEU A 48 25.54 15.58 -13.07
CA LEU A 48 24.32 15.64 -12.27
C LEU A 48 24.50 15.11 -10.84
N LEU A 49 25.37 14.10 -10.67
CA LEU A 49 25.57 13.40 -9.40
C LEU A 49 26.80 13.90 -8.62
N GLY A 50 27.74 14.59 -9.26
CA GLY A 50 29.03 14.94 -8.66
C GLY A 50 29.91 13.72 -8.31
N CYS A 51 29.57 12.54 -8.83
CA CYS A 51 30.18 11.27 -8.47
C CYS A 51 31.28 10.84 -9.45
N SER A 52 32.21 9.99 -9.00
CA SER A 52 33.22 9.41 -9.88
C SER A 52 32.61 8.58 -11.03
N ARG A 53 33.36 8.44 -12.13
CA ARG A 53 32.93 7.64 -13.28
C ARG A 53 32.67 6.16 -12.93
N PRO A 54 33.51 5.46 -12.16
CA PRO A 54 33.23 4.09 -11.72
C PRO A 54 31.92 3.98 -10.92
N LEU A 55 31.72 4.86 -9.94
CA LEU A 55 30.50 4.89 -9.12
C LEU A 55 29.24 5.14 -9.97
N THR A 56 29.32 6.06 -10.93
CA THR A 56 28.23 6.33 -11.88
C THR A 56 27.88 5.09 -12.71
N ARG A 57 28.87 4.31 -13.16
CA ARG A 57 28.61 3.05 -13.88
C ARG A 57 27.86 2.04 -13.00
N GLU A 58 28.21 1.92 -11.73
CA GLU A 58 27.49 1.03 -10.81
C GLU A 58 26.05 1.46 -10.61
N ILE A 59 25.80 2.77 -10.46
CA ILE A 59 24.45 3.33 -10.34
C ILE A 59 23.63 2.99 -11.58
N LEU A 60 24.15 3.26 -12.78
CA LEU A 60 23.50 2.92 -14.04
C LEU A 60 23.32 1.39 -14.19
N GLN A 61 24.24 0.58 -13.71
CA GLN A 61 24.10 -0.87 -13.73
C GLN A 61 22.92 -1.33 -12.84
N VAL A 62 22.70 -0.72 -11.67
CA VAL A 62 21.54 -1.05 -10.83
C VAL A 62 20.23 -0.67 -11.52
N LEU A 63 20.17 0.53 -12.10
CA LEU A 63 18.98 0.99 -12.83
C LEU A 63 18.68 0.12 -14.05
N HIS A 64 19.73 -0.39 -14.71
CA HIS A 64 19.60 -1.36 -15.79
C HIS A 64 18.98 -2.68 -15.33
N HIS A 65 19.43 -3.24 -14.21
CA HIS A 65 18.85 -4.47 -13.65
C HIS A 65 17.39 -4.31 -13.23
N LYS A 66 16.99 -3.09 -12.83
CA LYS A 66 15.59 -2.75 -12.54
C LYS A 66 14.76 -2.49 -13.82
N GLY A 67 15.37 -2.52 -15.00
CA GLY A 67 14.71 -2.33 -16.28
C GLY A 67 14.40 -0.87 -16.64
N LEU A 68 14.87 0.11 -15.86
CA LEU A 68 14.61 1.54 -16.15
C LEU A 68 15.40 2.05 -17.36
N ILE A 69 16.54 1.42 -17.63
CA ILE A 69 17.43 1.77 -18.73
C ILE A 69 18.01 0.52 -19.38
N THR A 70 18.41 0.63 -20.64
CA THR A 70 19.28 -0.35 -21.32
C THR A 70 20.66 0.23 -21.54
N LEU A 71 21.70 -0.53 -21.19
CA LEU A 71 23.08 -0.16 -21.49
C LEU A 71 23.46 -0.57 -22.91
N LYS A 72 23.92 0.37 -23.74
CA LYS A 72 24.41 0.11 -25.10
C LYS A 72 25.88 0.48 -25.24
N ALA A 73 26.66 -0.41 -25.85
CA ALA A 73 28.08 -0.17 -26.10
C ALA A 73 28.27 1.10 -26.94
N ARG A 74 29.17 2.00 -26.50
CA ARG A 74 29.54 3.27 -27.15
C ARG A 74 28.46 4.37 -27.19
N THR A 75 27.20 4.08 -26.88
CA THR A 75 26.09 5.07 -26.91
C THR A 75 25.73 5.62 -25.53
N GLY A 76 25.98 4.87 -24.46
CA GLY A 76 25.58 5.21 -23.10
C GLY A 76 24.40 4.35 -22.62
N ALA A 77 23.54 4.91 -21.77
CA ALA A 77 22.30 4.28 -21.35
C ALA A 77 21.11 4.90 -22.10
N THR A 78 20.09 4.11 -22.43
CA THR A 78 18.83 4.61 -23.00
C THR A 78 17.72 4.34 -22.00
N VAL A 79 16.88 5.34 -21.72
CA VAL A 79 15.71 5.17 -20.84
C VAL A 79 14.67 4.29 -21.51
N GLU A 80 14.17 3.30 -20.77
CA GLU A 80 13.18 2.35 -21.26
C GLU A 80 11.74 2.81 -20.94
N PRO A 81 10.75 2.42 -21.77
CA PRO A 81 9.34 2.57 -21.43
C PRO A 81 8.95 1.69 -20.24
N ILE A 82 7.84 2.07 -19.57
CA ILE A 82 7.40 1.47 -18.30
C ILE A 82 7.09 -0.03 -18.39
N ASP A 83 6.69 -0.52 -19.56
CA ASP A 83 6.43 -1.95 -19.83
C ASP A 83 7.69 -2.83 -19.76
N ARG A 84 8.88 -2.22 -19.77
CA ARG A 84 10.16 -2.90 -19.55
C ARG A 84 10.67 -2.81 -18.11
N TRP A 85 10.09 -1.94 -17.30
CA TRP A 85 10.53 -1.77 -15.92
C TRP A 85 10.16 -3.00 -15.11
N ASN A 86 11.01 -3.35 -14.14
CA ASN A 86 10.58 -4.23 -13.06
C ASN A 86 9.66 -3.44 -12.13
N VAL A 87 8.37 -3.36 -12.48
CA VAL A 87 7.35 -2.61 -11.73
C VAL A 87 7.04 -3.18 -10.35
N PHE A 88 7.53 -4.40 -10.07
CA PHE A 88 7.47 -5.03 -8.75
C PHE A 88 8.70 -4.73 -7.89
N ASP A 89 9.74 -4.12 -8.44
CA ASP A 89 10.92 -3.73 -7.66
C ASP A 89 10.54 -2.70 -6.60
N ARG A 90 11.00 -2.95 -5.38
CA ARG A 90 10.75 -2.12 -4.20
C ARG A 90 11.02 -0.64 -4.44
N ASP A 91 12.19 -0.32 -5.00
CA ASP A 91 12.61 1.06 -5.20
C ASP A 91 11.76 1.74 -6.27
N VAL A 92 11.41 1.00 -7.34
CA VAL A 92 10.55 1.51 -8.41
C VAL A 92 9.17 1.84 -7.88
N ILE A 93 8.60 0.99 -7.02
CA ILE A 93 7.33 1.27 -6.34
C ILE A 93 7.45 2.53 -5.47
N GLU A 94 8.49 2.63 -4.64
CA GLU A 94 8.73 3.81 -3.78
C GLU A 94 8.83 5.10 -4.59
N TRP A 95 9.61 5.11 -5.67
CA TRP A 95 9.76 6.29 -6.51
C TRP A 95 8.46 6.67 -7.24
N ARG A 96 7.68 5.67 -7.70
CA ARG A 96 6.37 5.92 -8.32
C ARG A 96 5.34 6.40 -7.30
N LEU A 97 5.38 5.92 -6.06
CA LEU A 97 4.56 6.46 -4.97
C LEU A 97 4.94 7.91 -4.65
N ASP A 98 6.22 8.26 -4.69
CA ASP A 98 6.69 9.63 -4.42
C ASP A 98 6.34 10.61 -5.56
N ILE A 99 6.50 10.19 -6.82
CA ILE A 99 6.44 11.09 -7.98
C ILE A 99 5.08 11.03 -8.70
N ALA A 100 4.48 9.84 -8.80
CA ALA A 100 3.23 9.61 -9.52
C ALA A 100 2.24 8.77 -8.69
N PRO A 101 1.94 9.18 -7.43
CA PRO A 101 1.21 8.37 -6.46
C PRO A 101 -0.12 7.85 -6.98
N ARG A 102 -0.87 8.66 -7.75
CA ARG A 102 -2.20 8.30 -8.26
C ARG A 102 -2.17 7.05 -9.13
N PHE A 103 -1.23 6.98 -10.09
CA PHE A 103 -1.12 5.84 -11.00
C PHE A 103 -0.57 4.61 -10.31
N GLN A 104 0.37 4.80 -9.38
CA GLN A 104 0.94 3.71 -8.61
C GLN A 104 -0.07 3.10 -7.65
N MET A 105 -0.80 3.92 -6.89
CA MET A 105 -1.84 3.47 -5.98
C MET A 105 -2.98 2.80 -6.72
N ARG A 106 -3.38 3.29 -7.90
CA ARG A 106 -4.34 2.58 -8.75
C ARG A 106 -3.87 1.16 -9.08
N SER A 107 -2.64 1.02 -9.57
CA SER A 107 -2.08 -0.28 -9.96
C SER A 107 -1.96 -1.24 -8.76
N LEU A 108 -1.52 -0.73 -7.60
CA LEU A 108 -1.41 -1.52 -6.38
C LEU A 108 -2.78 -1.93 -5.83
N THR A 109 -3.78 -1.05 -5.90
CA THR A 109 -5.14 -1.39 -5.48
C THR A 109 -5.76 -2.44 -6.39
N GLU A 110 -5.65 -2.32 -7.71
CA GLU A 110 -6.11 -3.34 -8.67
C GLU A 110 -5.42 -4.70 -8.41
N LEU A 111 -4.12 -4.69 -8.08
CA LEU A 111 -3.39 -5.90 -7.68
C LEU A 111 -3.97 -6.51 -6.39
N ARG A 112 -4.25 -5.69 -5.38
CA ARG A 112 -4.82 -6.12 -4.10
C ARG A 112 -6.21 -6.73 -4.28
N GLU A 113 -7.06 -6.12 -5.11
CA GLU A 113 -8.39 -6.64 -5.45
C GLU A 113 -8.35 -8.02 -6.12
N ALA A 114 -7.34 -8.28 -6.94
CA ALA A 114 -7.16 -9.58 -7.58
C ALA A 114 -6.59 -10.65 -6.63
N VAL A 115 -5.68 -10.26 -5.73
CA VAL A 115 -4.85 -11.20 -4.96
C VAL A 115 -5.41 -11.45 -3.56
N GLU A 116 -5.71 -10.40 -2.80
CA GLU A 116 -6.01 -10.54 -1.37
C GLU A 116 -7.28 -11.33 -1.07
N PRO A 117 -8.42 -11.11 -1.77
CA PRO A 117 -9.61 -11.92 -1.55
C PRO A 117 -9.36 -13.41 -1.81
N ARG A 118 -8.58 -13.73 -2.85
CA ARG A 118 -8.24 -15.11 -3.14
C ARG A 118 -7.27 -15.69 -2.11
N ALA A 119 -6.33 -14.89 -1.62
CA ALA A 119 -5.44 -15.28 -0.54
C ALA A 119 -6.22 -15.59 0.74
N ALA A 120 -7.22 -14.76 1.09
CA ALA A 120 -8.11 -14.97 2.23
C ALA A 120 -8.89 -16.29 2.14
N LEU A 121 -9.47 -16.58 0.97
CA LEU A 121 -10.15 -17.85 0.72
C LEU A 121 -9.21 -19.04 0.97
N LEU A 122 -8.00 -18.98 0.39
CA LEU A 122 -7.03 -20.06 0.53
C LEU A 122 -6.51 -20.16 1.97
N ALA A 123 -6.37 -19.05 2.68
CA ALA A 123 -5.94 -19.03 4.08
C ALA A 123 -6.96 -19.74 4.97
N ALA A 124 -8.26 -19.52 4.78
CA ALA A 124 -9.30 -20.26 5.51
C ALA A 124 -9.22 -21.78 5.27
N GLN A 125 -8.69 -22.23 4.14
CA GLN A 125 -8.56 -23.65 3.82
C GLN A 125 -7.24 -24.27 4.31
N ARG A 126 -6.19 -23.47 4.48
CA ARG A 126 -4.80 -23.96 4.55
C ARG A 126 -4.02 -23.44 5.75
N ALA A 127 -4.39 -22.30 6.33
CA ALA A 127 -3.64 -21.71 7.42
C ALA A 127 -3.55 -22.67 8.62
N SER A 128 -2.41 -22.67 9.31
CA SER A 128 -2.28 -23.42 10.55
C SER A 128 -3.09 -22.75 11.66
N ALA A 129 -3.44 -23.50 12.70
CA ALA A 129 -4.14 -22.95 13.86
C ALA A 129 -3.39 -21.77 14.50
N ASP A 130 -2.05 -21.76 14.44
CA ASP A 130 -1.24 -20.67 14.97
C ASP A 130 -1.41 -19.39 14.14
N VAL A 131 -1.36 -19.51 12.80
CA VAL A 131 -1.61 -18.39 11.88
C VAL A 131 -3.02 -17.83 12.06
N CYS A 132 -4.02 -18.70 12.24
CA CYS A 132 -5.40 -18.26 12.49
C CYS A 132 -5.51 -17.44 13.79
N ARG A 133 -4.90 -17.93 14.90
CA ARG A 133 -4.92 -17.22 16.18
C ARG A 133 -4.20 -15.88 16.10
N ASP A 134 -3.06 -15.83 15.42
CA ASP A 134 -2.30 -14.61 15.23
C ASP A 134 -3.07 -13.58 14.39
N LEU A 135 -3.75 -14.01 13.31
CA LEU A 135 -4.62 -13.13 12.51
C LEU A 135 -5.74 -12.51 13.36
N VAL A 136 -6.39 -13.30 14.22
CA VAL A 136 -7.40 -12.80 15.16
C VAL A 136 -6.79 -11.81 16.15
N SER A 137 -5.63 -12.12 16.72
CA SER A 137 -4.92 -11.23 17.65
C SER A 137 -4.55 -9.90 17.00
N LEU A 138 -4.03 -9.94 15.77
CA LEU A 138 -3.68 -8.74 15.01
C LEU A 138 -4.92 -7.91 14.69
N ALA A 139 -6.00 -8.53 14.22
CA ALA A 139 -7.28 -7.84 13.94
C ALA A 139 -7.82 -7.08 15.16
N LEU A 140 -7.72 -7.70 16.34
CA LEU A 140 -8.08 -7.07 17.60
C LEU A 140 -7.15 -5.92 17.97
N GLU A 141 -5.84 -6.11 17.79
CA GLU A 141 -4.83 -5.12 18.15
C GLU A 141 -4.95 -3.85 17.31
N PHE A 142 -4.92 -3.93 15.97
CA PHE A 142 -4.97 -2.70 15.19
C PHE A 142 -6.34 -2.03 15.24
N LYS A 143 -7.43 -2.78 15.49
CA LYS A 143 -8.72 -2.17 15.84
C LYS A 143 -8.60 -1.32 17.11
N SER A 144 -8.02 -1.89 18.18
CA SER A 144 -7.82 -1.16 19.43
C SER A 144 -6.94 0.08 19.25
N ILE A 145 -5.92 0.02 18.40
CA ILE A 145 -5.06 1.18 18.10
C ILE A 145 -5.83 2.21 17.26
N GLY A 146 -6.59 1.77 16.26
CA GLY A 146 -7.35 2.66 15.37
C GLY A 146 -8.47 3.43 16.08
N GLU A 147 -9.00 2.88 17.17
CA GLU A 147 -10.02 3.53 18.01
C GLU A 147 -9.42 4.37 19.14
N ALA A 148 -8.10 4.32 19.34
CA ALA A 148 -7.42 5.05 20.41
C ALA A 148 -7.49 6.57 20.16
N PRO A 149 -7.84 7.41 21.16
CA PRO A 149 -7.86 8.86 21.02
C PRO A 149 -6.54 9.45 20.51
N GLU A 150 -5.42 8.82 20.88
CA GLU A 150 -4.07 9.18 20.48
C GLU A 150 -3.87 9.11 18.96
N PHE A 151 -4.66 8.32 18.22
CA PHE A 151 -4.52 8.20 16.77
C PHE A 151 -4.70 9.56 16.06
N GLU A 152 -5.59 10.40 16.59
CA GLU A 152 -5.88 11.73 16.03
C GLU A 152 -4.90 12.82 16.52
N ASP A 153 -4.01 12.49 17.45
CA ASP A 153 -3.05 13.43 18.04
C ASP A 153 -1.98 13.84 16.99
N LEU A 154 -1.67 15.14 16.96
CA LEU A 154 -0.72 15.74 16.00
C LEU A 154 0.74 15.78 16.53
N THR A 155 0.96 15.36 17.77
CA THR A 155 2.27 15.28 18.43
C THR A 155 2.96 13.93 18.15
N ASP A 156 4.15 13.74 18.73
CA ASP A 156 4.90 12.49 18.67
C ASP A 156 4.11 11.30 19.22
N VAL A 157 3.16 11.53 20.15
CA VAL A 157 2.28 10.48 20.69
C VAL A 157 1.40 9.89 19.60
N GLY A 158 0.75 10.74 18.80
CA GLY A 158 -0.08 10.27 17.71
C GLY A 158 0.73 9.71 16.55
N LEU A 159 1.93 10.25 16.29
CA LEU A 159 2.85 9.66 15.32
C LEU A 159 3.23 8.23 15.69
N ALA A 160 3.58 7.99 16.97
CA ALA A 160 3.89 6.65 17.47
C ALA A 160 2.68 5.71 17.40
N CYS A 161 1.48 6.22 17.71
CA CYS A 161 0.23 5.47 17.59
C CYS A 161 -0.02 5.00 16.14
N ARG A 162 0.08 5.91 15.17
CA ARG A 162 -0.10 5.60 13.74
C ARG A 162 0.98 4.67 13.20
N GLU A 163 2.23 4.81 13.64
CA GLU A 163 3.32 3.90 13.26
C GLU A 163 3.09 2.49 13.82
N ARG A 164 2.59 2.37 15.06
CA ARG A 164 2.21 1.08 15.63
C ARG A 164 1.05 0.46 14.84
N TYR A 165 0.00 1.23 14.53
CA TYR A 165 -1.11 0.76 13.69
C TYR A 165 -0.58 0.21 12.36
N ARG A 166 0.27 0.98 11.67
CA ARG A 166 0.84 0.63 10.38
C ARG A 166 1.61 -0.71 10.41
N ARG A 167 2.39 -0.94 11.48
CA ARG A 167 3.12 -2.22 11.65
C ARG A 167 2.17 -3.41 11.82
N VAL A 168 1.13 -3.26 12.64
CA VAL A 168 0.18 -4.34 12.91
C VAL A 168 -0.66 -4.64 11.66
N ASP A 169 -1.08 -3.60 10.93
CA ASP A 169 -1.80 -3.70 9.65
C ASP A 169 -0.95 -4.39 8.57
N GLU A 170 0.32 -3.96 8.43
CA GLU A 170 1.30 -4.66 7.57
C GLU A 170 1.47 -6.14 7.95
N GLN A 171 1.55 -6.45 9.25
CA GLN A 171 1.71 -7.81 9.73
C GLN A 171 0.47 -8.66 9.42
N PHE A 172 -0.73 -8.10 9.59
CA PHE A 172 -1.99 -8.78 9.25
C PHE A 172 -2.02 -9.17 7.77
N HIS A 173 -1.77 -8.23 6.87
CA HIS A 173 -1.78 -8.49 5.43
C HIS A 173 -0.65 -9.46 5.01
N ARG A 174 0.54 -9.35 5.60
CA ARG A 174 1.62 -10.31 5.39
C ARG A 174 1.20 -11.73 5.77
N MET A 175 0.62 -11.89 6.96
CA MET A 175 0.17 -13.19 7.46
C MET A 175 -1.00 -13.75 6.64
N LEU A 176 -1.89 -12.91 6.16
CA LEU A 176 -2.97 -13.30 5.25
C LEU A 176 -2.41 -13.91 3.96
N LEU A 177 -1.46 -13.22 3.32
CA LEU A 177 -0.82 -13.69 2.09
C LEU A 177 -0.04 -14.99 2.32
N GLN A 178 0.74 -15.07 3.39
CA GLN A 178 1.51 -16.28 3.73
C GLN A 178 0.60 -17.45 4.13
N GLY A 179 -0.48 -17.17 4.86
CA GLY A 179 -1.48 -18.15 5.30
C GLY A 179 -2.21 -18.82 4.14
N SER A 180 -2.27 -18.17 2.97
CA SER A 180 -2.78 -18.78 1.73
C SER A 180 -1.97 -19.99 1.25
N GLN A 181 -0.74 -20.16 1.76
CA GLN A 181 0.25 -21.14 1.31
C GLN A 181 0.38 -21.19 -0.22
N ASN A 182 0.31 -20.01 -0.85
CA ASN A 182 0.60 -19.82 -2.25
C ASN A 182 1.88 -18.99 -2.35
N GLU A 183 2.93 -19.55 -2.94
CA GLU A 183 4.24 -18.93 -3.05
C GLU A 183 4.21 -17.65 -3.90
N MET A 184 3.35 -17.62 -4.94
CA MET A 184 3.18 -16.45 -5.79
C MET A 184 2.50 -15.31 -5.04
N PHE A 185 1.49 -15.60 -4.20
CA PHE A 185 0.86 -14.57 -3.37
C PHE A 185 1.79 -14.11 -2.25
N SER A 186 2.53 -15.03 -1.63
CA SER A 186 3.54 -14.70 -0.62
C SER A 186 4.66 -13.80 -1.18
N GLY A 187 5.01 -13.98 -2.46
CA GLY A 187 5.96 -13.11 -3.16
C GLY A 187 5.48 -11.66 -3.34
N LEU A 188 4.18 -11.38 -3.17
CA LEU A 188 3.59 -10.05 -3.34
C LEU A 188 3.46 -9.24 -2.05
N VAL A 189 4.01 -9.73 -0.94
CA VAL A 189 3.87 -9.08 0.38
C VAL A 189 4.36 -7.63 0.35
N ASP A 190 5.53 -7.34 -0.23
CA ASP A 190 6.09 -5.97 -0.23
C ASP A 190 5.19 -4.99 -1.02
N GLN A 191 4.57 -5.45 -2.11
CA GLN A 191 3.68 -4.64 -2.94
C GLN A 191 2.39 -4.31 -2.18
N VAL A 192 1.79 -5.32 -1.53
CA VAL A 192 0.55 -5.16 -0.77
C VAL A 192 0.77 -4.24 0.43
N THR A 193 1.79 -4.51 1.25
CA THR A 193 2.03 -3.75 2.49
C THR A 193 2.39 -2.29 2.20
N ARG A 194 3.07 -2.00 1.08
CA ARG A 194 3.31 -0.62 0.63
C ARG A 194 2.03 0.14 0.32
N ALA A 195 1.10 -0.49 -0.39
CA ALA A 195 -0.15 0.19 -0.73
C ALA A 195 -0.97 0.53 0.52
N VAL A 196 -0.98 -0.38 1.50
CA VAL A 196 -1.63 -0.18 2.80
C VAL A 196 -0.95 0.97 3.56
N ASN A 197 0.37 0.91 3.70
CA ASN A 197 1.17 1.86 4.47
C ASN A 197 1.18 3.28 3.89
N PHE A 198 1.23 3.41 2.56
CA PHE A 198 1.32 4.70 1.88
C PHE A 198 0.19 5.65 2.28
N ARG A 199 -1.02 5.13 2.46
CA ARG A 199 -2.20 5.95 2.75
C ARG A 199 -2.19 6.53 4.15
N ILE A 200 -1.66 5.79 5.12
CA ILE A 200 -1.53 6.24 6.51
C ILE A 200 -0.39 7.24 6.64
N GLU A 201 0.70 7.03 5.90
CA GLU A 201 1.87 7.93 5.96
C GLU A 201 1.66 9.23 5.18
N LYS A 202 1.08 9.16 3.97
CA LYS A 202 1.02 10.29 3.03
C LYS A 202 -0.38 10.84 2.77
N GLU A 203 -1.42 10.04 2.94
CA GLU A 203 -2.82 10.46 2.68
C GLU A 203 -3.65 10.67 3.94
N TRP A 204 -3.03 10.64 5.13
CA TRP A 204 -3.72 10.87 6.41
C TRP A 204 -4.26 12.30 6.49
N ALA A 205 -5.57 12.44 6.69
CA ALA A 205 -6.25 13.73 6.73
C ALA A 205 -5.78 14.64 7.89
N GLY A 206 -5.10 14.09 8.91
CA GLY A 206 -4.51 14.86 10.00
C GLY A 206 -3.09 15.39 9.74
N ALA A 207 -2.42 14.97 8.65
CA ALA A 207 -1.01 15.33 8.41
C ALA A 207 -0.86 16.83 8.07
N PRO A 208 0.16 17.54 8.62
CA PRO A 208 0.54 18.87 8.16
C PRO A 208 0.88 18.82 6.66
N ARG A 209 0.28 19.72 5.87
CA ARG A 209 0.47 19.74 4.41
C ARG A 209 1.92 20.12 4.07
N PRO A 210 2.63 19.38 3.20
CA PRO A 210 3.98 19.75 2.78
C PRO A 210 4.01 21.00 1.88
N TYR A 211 2.89 21.38 1.26
CA TYR A 211 2.75 22.57 0.43
C TYR A 211 1.38 23.23 0.67
N GLY A 212 1.39 24.56 0.85
CA GLY A 212 0.18 25.35 1.01
C GLY A 212 -0.74 25.22 -0.21
N ASP A 213 -2.03 25.03 0.03
CA ASP A 213 -3.05 25.04 -1.02
C ASP A 213 -3.02 26.41 -1.71
N THR A 214 -2.35 26.48 -2.86
CA THR A 214 -2.60 27.55 -3.81
C THR A 214 -3.66 26.98 -4.77
N PRO A 215 -4.86 27.58 -4.88
CA PRO A 215 -5.84 27.14 -5.85
C PRO A 215 -5.20 27.15 -7.26
N GLY A 216 -5.12 25.98 -7.91
CA GLY A 216 -4.53 25.82 -9.24
C GLY A 216 -3.11 25.25 -9.32
N ASP A 217 -2.51 24.76 -8.23
CA ASP A 217 -1.29 23.95 -8.35
C ASP A 217 -1.65 22.57 -8.94
N GLU A 218 -1.17 22.24 -10.13
CA GLU A 218 -1.37 20.90 -10.73
C GLU A 218 -0.66 19.80 -9.92
N ARG A 219 0.27 20.18 -9.02
CA ARG A 219 0.86 19.30 -7.99
C ARG A 219 0.08 19.32 -6.68
N SER A 220 -0.86 20.26 -6.49
CA SER A 220 -1.90 20.08 -5.49
C SER A 220 -2.57 18.76 -5.83
N PHE A 221 -2.76 17.96 -4.79
CA PHE A 221 -3.41 16.66 -4.88
C PHE A 221 -4.86 16.87 -5.28
N ASP A 222 -5.09 17.16 -6.56
CA ASP A 222 -6.39 17.30 -7.17
C ASP A 222 -6.91 15.89 -7.43
N PRO A 223 -7.86 15.38 -6.64
CA PRO A 223 -8.36 14.02 -6.85
C PRO A 223 -8.79 13.86 -8.32
N VAL A 224 -8.53 12.68 -8.89
CA VAL A 224 -9.15 12.27 -10.16
C VAL A 224 -10.64 12.64 -10.06
N PRO A 225 -11.30 13.17 -11.12
CA PRO A 225 -12.74 13.29 -11.13
C PRO A 225 -13.37 11.92 -10.77
N GLY A 226 -13.85 11.78 -9.52
CA GLY A 226 -14.35 10.50 -8.99
C GLY A 226 -13.46 9.73 -7.99
N SER A 227 -12.28 10.18 -7.56
CA SER A 227 -11.56 9.53 -6.44
C SER A 227 -12.00 10.15 -5.10
N ARG A 228 -12.97 9.55 -4.38
CA ARG A 228 -13.34 10.03 -3.04
C ARG A 228 -12.40 9.47 -1.97
N LYS A 229 -12.26 10.30 -0.93
CA LYS A 229 -11.72 10.10 0.42
C LYS A 229 -10.21 9.87 0.58
N ARG A 230 -9.54 10.92 1.08
CA ARG A 230 -8.30 10.82 1.87
C ARG A 230 -8.48 9.78 3.00
N PHE A 231 -7.37 9.21 3.49
CA PHE A 231 -7.45 8.40 4.70
C PHE A 231 -7.99 9.29 5.84
N PRO A 232 -9.02 8.86 6.59
CA PRO A 232 -9.68 9.74 7.55
C PRO A 232 -8.76 10.06 8.74
N ARG A 233 -9.17 10.98 9.61
CA ARG A 233 -8.37 11.34 10.81
C ARG A 233 -8.12 10.14 11.73
N ARG A 234 -8.99 9.14 11.66
CA ARG A 234 -8.84 7.80 12.23
C ARG A 234 -9.28 6.76 11.19
N PRO A 235 -8.87 5.48 11.29
CA PRO A 235 -9.39 4.42 10.44
C PRO A 235 -10.90 4.37 10.52
N GLU A 236 -11.57 4.14 9.39
CA GLU A 236 -13.03 4.04 9.38
C GLU A 236 -13.45 2.82 10.25
N PRO A 237 -14.42 2.97 11.16
CA PRO A 237 -14.79 1.90 12.08
C PRO A 237 -15.25 0.61 11.39
N LEU A 238 -15.82 0.73 10.19
CA LEU A 238 -16.35 -0.41 9.46
C LEU A 238 -15.24 -1.28 8.84
N ALA A 239 -14.15 -0.68 8.33
CA ALA A 239 -12.98 -1.39 7.83
C ALA A 239 -12.39 -2.31 8.91
N LEU A 240 -12.29 -1.78 10.13
CA LEU A 240 -11.78 -2.52 11.28
C LEU A 240 -12.65 -3.75 11.55
N TRP A 241 -13.98 -3.60 11.47
CA TRP A 241 -14.90 -4.73 11.61
C TRP A 241 -14.84 -5.73 10.46
N PHE A 242 -14.56 -5.30 9.23
CA PHE A 242 -14.36 -6.24 8.12
C PHE A 242 -13.10 -7.08 8.27
N HIS A 243 -11.99 -6.50 8.74
CA HIS A 243 -10.80 -7.28 9.06
C HIS A 243 -11.02 -8.25 10.22
N PHE A 244 -11.80 -7.84 11.22
CA PHE A 244 -12.25 -8.71 12.29
C PHE A 244 -13.05 -9.91 11.74
N GLY A 245 -14.08 -9.66 10.93
CA GLY A 245 -14.87 -10.72 10.29
C GLY A 245 -14.03 -11.65 9.40
N LEU A 246 -13.08 -11.08 8.66
CA LEU A 246 -12.10 -11.83 7.86
C LEU A 246 -11.27 -12.79 8.72
N ALA A 247 -10.71 -12.32 9.83
CA ALA A 247 -9.86 -13.13 10.70
C ALA A 247 -10.64 -14.32 11.29
N TYR A 248 -11.86 -14.09 11.78
CA TYR A 248 -12.72 -15.16 12.29
C TYR A 248 -13.21 -16.11 11.19
N ALA A 249 -13.50 -15.62 9.99
CA ALA A 249 -13.85 -16.49 8.87
C ALA A 249 -12.69 -17.43 8.49
N ILE A 250 -11.45 -16.95 8.56
CA ILE A 250 -10.25 -17.78 8.37
C ILE A 250 -10.10 -18.80 9.50
N GLU A 251 -10.22 -18.36 10.76
CA GLU A 251 -10.14 -19.24 11.93
C GLU A 251 -11.18 -20.37 11.90
N GLN A 252 -12.41 -20.06 11.50
CA GLN A 252 -13.52 -21.01 11.41
C GLN A 252 -13.49 -21.86 10.12
N GLY A 253 -12.52 -21.62 9.24
CA GLY A 253 -12.37 -22.38 8.00
C GLY A 253 -13.48 -22.12 6.98
N LEU A 254 -14.00 -20.89 6.92
CA LEU A 254 -15.10 -20.44 6.04
C LEU A 254 -14.55 -19.68 4.82
N PRO A 255 -14.28 -20.34 3.68
CA PRO A 255 -13.46 -19.75 2.62
C PRO A 255 -14.17 -18.64 1.85
N HIS A 256 -15.48 -18.79 1.61
CA HIS A 256 -16.27 -17.77 0.91
C HIS A 256 -16.57 -16.57 1.80
N ALA A 257 -16.78 -16.77 3.11
CA ALA A 257 -16.89 -15.68 4.06
C ALA A 257 -15.58 -14.88 4.14
N ALA A 258 -14.43 -15.56 4.22
CA ALA A 258 -13.11 -14.92 4.23
C ALA A 258 -12.87 -14.09 2.95
N GLU A 259 -13.15 -14.66 1.77
CA GLU A 259 -13.07 -13.89 0.51
C GLU A 259 -13.96 -12.64 0.53
N THR A 260 -15.19 -12.79 1.02
CA THR A 260 -16.18 -11.71 1.06
C THR A 260 -15.75 -10.58 1.98
N PHE A 261 -15.28 -10.88 3.19
CA PHE A 261 -14.78 -9.85 4.10
C PHE A 261 -13.52 -9.15 3.56
N ALA A 262 -12.61 -9.89 2.91
CA ALA A 262 -11.46 -9.29 2.24
C ALA A 262 -11.87 -8.34 1.09
N ARG A 263 -12.90 -8.70 0.30
CA ARG A 263 -13.49 -7.79 -0.69
C ARG A 263 -14.11 -6.55 -0.03
N ALA A 264 -14.78 -6.72 1.11
CA ALA A 264 -15.40 -5.61 1.84
C ALA A 264 -14.37 -4.62 2.40
N VAL A 265 -13.24 -5.12 2.91
CA VAL A 265 -12.07 -4.31 3.29
C VAL A 265 -11.63 -3.42 2.12
N LEU A 266 -11.48 -3.98 0.93
CA LEU A 266 -11.02 -3.24 -0.25
C LEU A 266 -12.11 -2.31 -0.84
N ALA A 267 -13.38 -2.71 -0.72
CA ALA A 267 -14.54 -1.99 -1.23
C ALA A 267 -14.77 -0.65 -0.53
N GLU A 268 -14.39 -0.53 0.74
CA GLU A 268 -14.49 0.72 1.49
C GLU A 268 -13.63 1.84 0.91
N PHE A 269 -12.57 1.48 0.20
CA PHE A 269 -11.64 2.43 -0.40
C PHE A 269 -12.06 2.89 -1.81
N HIS A 270 -13.11 2.27 -2.36
CA HIS A 270 -13.68 2.61 -3.65
C HIS A 270 -15.03 3.31 -3.48
N ASN A 271 -15.23 4.39 -4.21
CA ASN A 271 -16.50 5.12 -4.28
C ASN A 271 -17.71 4.21 -4.51
N GLY A 272 -18.44 3.91 -3.44
CA GLY A 272 -19.70 3.18 -3.57
C GLY A 272 -19.53 1.69 -3.89
N TYR A 273 -18.39 1.07 -3.63
CA TYR A 273 -18.30 -0.39 -3.82
C TYR A 273 -19.04 -1.17 -2.72
N LEU A 274 -19.20 -0.59 -1.53
CA LEU A 274 -20.19 -1.03 -0.53
C LEU A 274 -21.66 -0.75 -0.96
N SER A 275 -21.89 -0.23 -2.17
CA SER A 275 -23.22 -0.23 -2.79
C SER A 275 -23.37 -1.26 -3.91
N ASN A 276 -22.36 -2.10 -4.14
CA ASN A 276 -22.48 -3.25 -5.05
C ASN A 276 -23.45 -4.29 -4.44
N PRO A 277 -24.60 -4.57 -5.07
CA PRO A 277 -25.58 -5.51 -4.54
C PRO A 277 -25.03 -6.91 -4.32
N ASP A 278 -24.18 -7.40 -5.21
CA ASP A 278 -23.60 -8.75 -5.13
C ASP A 278 -22.69 -8.90 -3.92
N LEU A 279 -21.91 -7.85 -3.61
CA LEU A 279 -21.05 -7.81 -2.43
C LEU A 279 -21.89 -7.76 -1.15
N LEU A 280 -22.98 -6.97 -1.13
CA LEU A 280 -23.88 -6.89 0.01
C LEU A 280 -24.60 -8.21 0.27
N ASP A 281 -25.08 -8.88 -0.78
CA ASP A 281 -25.70 -10.21 -0.68
C ASP A 281 -24.70 -11.26 -0.18
N ALA A 282 -23.45 -11.20 -0.66
CA ALA A 282 -22.38 -12.06 -0.16
C ALA A 282 -22.04 -11.77 1.31
N LEU A 283 -21.99 -10.49 1.71
CA LEU A 283 -21.76 -10.08 3.10
C LEU A 283 -22.87 -10.57 4.04
N GLY A 284 -24.13 -10.53 3.59
CA GLY A 284 -25.25 -11.07 4.35
C GLY A 284 -25.11 -12.58 4.60
N ARG A 285 -24.70 -13.35 3.58
CA ARG A 285 -24.42 -14.79 3.73
C ARG A 285 -23.22 -15.03 4.65
N ALA A 286 -22.12 -14.30 4.45
CA ALA A 286 -20.92 -14.42 5.27
C ALA A 286 -21.20 -14.12 6.76
N LEU A 287 -22.02 -13.11 7.06
CA LEU A 287 -22.43 -12.78 8.42
C LEU A 287 -23.31 -13.88 9.03
N HIS A 288 -24.15 -14.54 8.23
CA HIS A 288 -25.00 -15.64 8.68
C HIS A 288 -24.22 -16.94 8.94
N GLU A 289 -23.18 -17.21 8.15
CA GLU A 289 -22.34 -18.41 8.30
C GLU A 289 -21.37 -18.34 9.48
N LEU A 290 -20.96 -17.13 9.88
CA LEU A 290 -20.04 -16.94 11.00
C LEU A 290 -20.67 -17.40 12.33
N ASP A 291 -19.96 -18.28 13.04
CA ASP A 291 -20.27 -18.59 14.43
C ASP A 291 -19.81 -17.44 15.33
N LEU A 292 -20.74 -16.55 15.70
CA LEU A 292 -20.48 -15.46 16.63
C LEU A 292 -20.17 -15.98 18.05
N GLY A 293 -20.59 -17.20 18.39
CA GLY A 293 -20.28 -17.86 19.66
C GLY A 293 -18.78 -18.12 19.87
N GLY A 294 -18.02 -18.26 18.78
CA GLY A 294 -16.55 -18.36 18.80
C GLY A 294 -15.83 -17.03 19.05
N MET A 295 -16.52 -15.89 18.96
CA MET A 295 -15.92 -14.56 19.16
C MET A 295 -15.87 -14.17 20.64
N ARG A 296 -14.97 -13.24 20.99
CA ARG A 296 -14.97 -12.60 22.31
C ARG A 296 -16.32 -11.95 22.57
N GLU A 297 -16.92 -12.22 23.74
CA GLU A 297 -18.28 -11.78 24.09
C GLU A 297 -18.47 -10.27 23.92
N ALA A 298 -17.47 -9.46 24.30
CA ALA A 298 -17.50 -8.01 24.20
C ALA A 298 -17.59 -7.48 22.75
N ASP A 299 -17.17 -8.26 21.75
CA ASP A 299 -17.10 -7.82 20.36
C ASP A 299 -18.29 -8.30 19.51
N ARG A 300 -19.01 -9.34 19.95
CA ARG A 300 -20.08 -10.02 19.16
C ARG A 300 -21.16 -9.05 18.67
N GLU A 301 -21.81 -8.39 19.61
CA GLU A 301 -22.93 -7.49 19.33
C GLU A 301 -22.46 -6.22 18.57
N PRO A 302 -21.34 -5.56 18.95
CA PRO A 302 -20.79 -4.47 18.15
C PRO A 302 -20.44 -4.85 16.70
N PHE A 303 -19.80 -6.02 16.49
CA PHE A 303 -19.46 -6.52 15.16
C PHE A 303 -20.72 -6.75 14.34
N HIS A 304 -21.66 -7.54 14.86
CA HIS A 304 -22.90 -7.88 14.17
C HIS A 304 -23.67 -6.61 13.79
N ARG A 305 -23.83 -5.66 14.74
CA ARG A 305 -24.49 -4.39 14.49
C ARG A 305 -23.80 -3.56 13.41
N ALA A 306 -22.47 -3.50 13.42
CA ALA A 306 -21.70 -2.74 12.44
C ALA A 306 -21.90 -3.29 11.01
N VAL A 307 -21.78 -4.62 10.83
CA VAL A 307 -21.92 -5.27 9.52
C VAL A 307 -23.39 -5.26 9.06
N ALA A 308 -24.33 -5.62 9.92
CA ALA A 308 -25.76 -5.59 9.60
C ALA A 308 -26.26 -4.18 9.25
N GLY A 309 -25.75 -3.15 9.92
CA GLY A 309 -26.06 -1.76 9.61
C GLY A 309 -25.62 -1.32 8.20
N VAL A 310 -24.66 -2.00 7.58
CA VAL A 310 -24.33 -1.77 6.14
C VAL A 310 -25.42 -2.35 5.25
N LEU A 311 -25.88 -3.56 5.57
CA LEU A 311 -26.90 -4.27 4.80
C LEU A 311 -28.24 -3.52 4.81
N LEU A 312 -28.64 -2.98 5.96
CA LEU A 312 -29.92 -2.24 6.11
C LEU A 312 -29.93 -0.92 5.33
N ARG A 313 -28.79 -0.25 5.18
CA ARG A 313 -28.67 1.01 4.40
C ARG A 313 -28.85 0.80 2.89
N ARG A 314 -28.91 -0.45 2.41
CA ARG A 314 -29.31 -0.82 1.05
C ARG A 314 -30.79 -0.55 0.82
N ASP A 315 -31.63 -0.87 1.80
CA ASP A 315 -33.09 -0.87 1.64
C ASP A 315 -33.69 0.55 1.73
N GLU A 316 -32.89 1.52 2.19
CA GLU A 316 -33.25 2.93 2.32
C GLU A 316 -32.87 3.80 1.11
N ARG A 317 -32.14 3.26 0.12
CA ARG A 317 -31.65 3.98 -1.08
C ARG A 317 -32.32 3.50 -2.35
#